data_AF-A0A8H5NA33-F1
#
_entry.id   AF-A0A8H5NA33-F1
#
_cell.length_a   1.000
_cell.length_b   1.000
_cell.length_c   1.000
_cell.angle_alpha   90.00
_cell.angle_beta   90.00
_cell.angle_gamma   90.00
#
_symmetry.space_group_name_H-M   'P 1'
#
loop_
_entity.id
_entity.type
_entity.pdbx_description
1 polymer ?
#
loop_
_entity_poly.entity_id
_entity_poly.type
_entity_poly.pdbx_seq_one_letter_code
_entity_poly.pdbx_strand_id
1 'polypeptide(L)'
;MWLINTTTIALEDKNISSTPYAILSHTWGDDEVTFEDMMKGEEKGKKGYVKIIHTCRLAKERGIAYAWVDTCCVDKRSSAELAEAINSMFNWYKLSEVCFAHLEDLEIHRSSQDDQLSGLSFCRWFTRGWTLQELIASRNLEFYDSAWNYRGTKAELQGRISGITGIDIAVLEDNAILETIPVAKRMSWAANRETTRVEDLAYCLLGIFGVNMPMLYGEGNKAFGRLQEEIIKETTDLSIFAWKVSLHEGKHLGTFRLQGFRGILALSPSEFAHCRDLRRTSTIRYGHEYSMTNKGLRLETFLGESKNKEYVLNLACIIPNDYGAPKVGVYLTKTADGFVRSLPHELFETHDYLLWAGPRHKIFIRKHVTSFGSTDLAKRLEMNIASQFNICPGFKLVSFAAKPADLWDNLRQEFVTDRSEQFTGFLNFQLADTAKTFIYRIYVVCGLAVDSSSGDLKPWMSIYNSTDKEYADIMRCVDGYYSSYGEEYYLHELRDYVLVWGNVRPQEISLPSSDAAHRLCISLGTLQRSPGSSHTITVNVSNIG
;
A
#
# COMPACT_ATOMS: atom_id res chain seq x y z
N MET A 1 5.19 -15.19 34.43
CA MET A 1 5.59 -15.91 33.19
C MET A 1 6.12 -17.25 33.60
N TRP A 2 5.67 -18.33 32.96
CA TRP A 2 6.13 -19.67 33.28
C TRP A 2 7.53 -19.93 32.72
N LEU A 3 8.41 -20.48 33.55
CA LEU A 3 9.75 -20.91 33.19
C LEU A 3 9.98 -22.36 33.64
N ILE A 4 10.79 -23.09 32.88
CA ILE A 4 11.20 -24.45 33.21
C ILE A 4 12.43 -24.37 34.14
N ASN A 5 12.34 -24.95 35.33
CA ASN A 5 13.51 -25.15 36.18
C ASN A 5 14.42 -26.20 35.55
N THR A 6 15.66 -25.84 35.23
CA THR A 6 16.59 -26.70 34.48
C THR A 6 17.03 -27.96 35.22
N THR A 7 16.80 -28.03 36.55
CA THR A 7 17.15 -29.21 37.36
C THR A 7 15.96 -30.13 37.59
N THR A 8 14.77 -29.58 37.86
CA THR A 8 13.57 -30.40 38.14
C THR A 8 12.72 -30.66 36.89
N ILE A 9 12.93 -29.87 35.82
CA ILE A 9 12.12 -29.83 34.60
C ILE A 9 10.66 -29.41 34.86
N ALA A 10 10.34 -28.91 36.06
CA ALA A 10 9.01 -28.40 36.40
C ALA A 10 8.83 -26.96 35.91
N LEU A 11 7.58 -26.59 35.59
CA LEU A 11 7.20 -25.20 35.33
C LEU A 11 7.03 -24.43 36.65
N GLU A 12 7.62 -23.25 36.73
CA GLU A 12 7.51 -22.32 37.85
C GLU A 12 7.11 -20.93 37.32
N ASP A 13 6.18 -20.25 37.99
CA ASP A 13 5.90 -18.85 37.65
C ASP A 13 7.00 -17.94 38.22
N LYS A 14 7.56 -17.10 37.35
CA LYS A 14 8.65 -16.17 37.67
C LYS A 14 8.40 -14.78 37.11
N ASN A 15 9.02 -13.81 37.77
CA ASN A 15 9.14 -12.45 37.29
C ASN A 15 10.35 -12.33 36.36
N ILE A 16 10.08 -12.08 35.08
CA ILE A 16 11.08 -12.00 34.01
C ILE A 16 12.15 -10.91 34.24
N SER A 17 11.80 -9.82 34.92
CA SER A 17 12.72 -8.70 35.15
C SER A 17 13.87 -9.02 36.12
N SER A 18 13.70 -10.07 36.94
CA SER A 18 14.62 -10.44 38.01
C SER A 18 15.19 -11.86 37.89
N THR A 19 14.81 -12.59 36.84
CA THR A 19 15.17 -14.01 36.70
C THR A 19 15.90 -14.21 35.39
N PRO A 20 17.22 -14.52 35.41
CA PRO A 20 17.96 -14.92 34.22
C PRO A 20 17.45 -16.26 33.67
N TYR A 21 17.31 -16.36 32.35
CA TYR A 21 16.81 -17.57 31.68
C TYR A 21 17.41 -17.71 30.28
N ALA A 22 17.48 -18.96 29.83
CA ALA A 22 17.74 -19.30 28.43
C ALA A 22 16.41 -19.45 27.69
N ILE A 23 16.41 -19.23 26.37
CA ILE A 23 15.19 -19.33 25.55
C ILE A 23 15.44 -20.21 24.33
N LEU A 24 14.49 -21.11 24.00
CA LEU A 24 14.58 -21.95 22.81
C LEU A 24 13.88 -21.28 21.61
N SER A 25 14.61 -21.12 20.51
CA SER A 25 14.07 -20.83 19.19
C SER A 25 14.10 -22.10 18.33
N HIS A 26 12.95 -22.51 17.81
CA HIS A 26 12.86 -23.76 17.04
C HIS A 26 11.65 -23.76 16.09
N THR A 27 11.66 -24.69 15.14
CA THR A 27 10.47 -25.01 14.36
C THR A 27 9.67 -26.11 15.04
N TRP A 28 8.37 -25.91 15.22
CA TRP A 28 7.49 -26.95 15.73
C TRP A 28 7.49 -28.15 14.79
N GLY A 29 7.56 -29.34 15.38
CA GLY A 29 7.44 -30.63 14.70
C GLY A 29 6.23 -31.41 15.22
N ASP A 30 6.27 -32.72 15.03
CA ASP A 30 5.27 -33.63 15.57
C ASP A 30 5.48 -33.83 17.08
N ASP A 31 4.39 -34.03 17.83
CA ASP A 31 4.41 -34.33 19.26
C ASP A 31 5.19 -33.30 20.11
N GLU A 32 4.89 -32.01 19.93
CA GLU A 32 5.38 -30.97 20.82
C GLU A 32 4.73 -31.10 22.22
N VAL A 33 5.51 -30.78 23.25
CA VAL A 33 5.03 -30.77 24.64
C VAL A 33 4.28 -29.46 24.88
N THR A 34 3.05 -29.58 25.38
CA THR A 34 2.19 -28.46 25.73
C THR A 34 2.31 -28.08 27.21
N PHE A 35 1.77 -26.92 27.58
CA PHE A 35 1.68 -26.50 28.98
C PHE A 35 0.92 -27.54 29.84
N GLU A 36 -0.15 -28.12 29.30
CA GLU A 36 -0.96 -29.10 30.01
C GLU A 36 -0.23 -30.42 30.24
N ASP A 37 0.57 -30.86 29.26
CA ASP A 37 1.40 -32.06 29.41
C ASP A 37 2.37 -31.91 30.59
N MET A 38 3.04 -30.75 30.68
CA MET A 38 3.96 -30.43 31.77
C MET A 38 3.25 -30.38 33.13
N MET A 39 2.01 -29.88 33.18
CA MET A 39 1.22 -29.84 34.41
C MET A 39 0.74 -31.22 34.87
N LYS A 40 0.50 -32.14 33.93
CA LYS A 40 0.03 -33.51 34.22
C LYS A 40 1.15 -34.53 34.43
N GLY A 41 2.38 -34.22 34.03
CA GLY A 41 3.47 -35.20 34.02
C GLY A 41 3.41 -36.14 32.80
N GLU A 42 2.76 -35.71 31.71
CA GLU A 42 2.54 -36.47 30.47
C GLU A 42 3.50 -36.05 29.34
N GLU A 43 4.55 -35.30 29.66
CA GLU A 43 5.54 -34.81 28.71
C GLU A 43 6.48 -35.91 28.19
N LYS A 44 6.70 -36.96 28.98
CA LYS A 44 7.68 -38.02 28.67
C LYS A 44 7.24 -38.84 27.47
N GLY A 45 8.20 -39.13 26.58
CA GLY A 45 7.97 -39.91 25.36
C GLY A 45 7.58 -39.08 24.14
N LYS A 46 7.28 -37.79 24.32
CA LYS A 46 7.04 -36.85 23.20
C LYS A 46 8.36 -36.37 22.59
N LYS A 47 8.38 -36.12 21.28
CA LYS A 47 9.57 -35.59 20.59
C LYS A 47 9.96 -34.21 21.10
N GLY A 48 8.99 -33.33 21.36
CA GLY A 48 9.23 -32.00 21.92
C GLY A 48 9.91 -32.04 23.29
N TYR A 49 9.77 -33.13 24.05
CA TYR A 49 10.43 -33.28 25.35
C TYR A 49 11.95 -33.34 25.22
N VAL A 50 12.46 -33.95 24.14
CA VAL A 50 13.89 -33.96 23.83
C VAL A 50 14.41 -32.52 23.68
N LYS A 51 13.65 -31.66 22.98
CA LYS A 51 14.02 -30.25 22.82
C LYS A 51 14.10 -29.52 24.17
N ILE A 52 13.15 -29.77 25.06
CA ILE A 52 13.14 -29.22 26.43
C ILE A 52 14.37 -29.68 27.23
N ILE A 53 14.67 -30.98 27.23
CA ILE A 53 15.79 -31.54 27.98
C ILE A 53 17.13 -30.98 27.50
N HIS A 54 17.35 -30.92 26.18
CA HIS A 54 18.59 -30.36 25.64
C HIS A 54 18.72 -28.87 25.93
N THR A 55 17.62 -28.11 25.84
CA THR A 55 17.58 -26.68 26.22
C THR A 55 17.97 -26.51 27.69
N CYS A 56 17.36 -27.29 28.59
CA CYS A 56 17.67 -27.24 30.03
C CYS A 56 19.11 -27.64 30.35
N ARG A 57 19.63 -28.67 29.67
CA ARG A 57 21.04 -29.09 29.80
C ARG A 57 21.98 -27.95 29.40
N LEU A 58 21.79 -27.35 28.23
CA LEU A 58 22.62 -26.25 27.72
C LEU A 58 22.55 -25.00 28.61
N ALA A 59 21.36 -24.70 29.15
CA ALA A 59 21.17 -23.61 30.10
C ALA A 59 21.94 -23.87 31.41
N LYS A 60 21.82 -25.08 31.96
CA LYS A 60 22.50 -25.50 33.18
C LYS A 60 24.02 -25.49 33.05
N GLU A 61 24.56 -25.89 31.90
CA GLU A 61 25.99 -25.81 31.58
C GLU A 61 26.53 -24.36 31.60
N ARG A 62 25.66 -23.37 31.35
CA ARG A 62 25.97 -21.93 31.43
C ARG A 62 25.65 -21.34 32.81
N GLY A 63 25.26 -22.15 33.79
CA GLY A 63 24.87 -21.68 35.12
C GLY A 63 23.50 -20.99 35.16
N ILE A 64 22.67 -21.16 34.14
CA ILE A 64 21.34 -20.55 34.05
C ILE A 64 20.30 -21.52 34.63
N ALA A 65 19.61 -21.10 35.69
CA ALA A 65 18.69 -21.97 36.42
C ALA A 65 17.37 -22.24 35.69
N TYR A 66 16.98 -21.37 34.75
CA TYR A 66 15.69 -21.40 34.09
C TYR A 66 15.79 -21.42 32.56
N ALA A 67 14.84 -22.08 31.92
CA ALA A 67 14.68 -22.10 30.48
C ALA A 67 13.24 -21.77 30.08
N TRP A 68 13.05 -21.23 28.87
CA TRP A 68 11.73 -20.96 28.30
C TRP A 68 11.58 -21.64 26.95
N VAL A 69 10.42 -22.27 26.73
CA VAL A 69 10.03 -22.93 25.48
C VAL A 69 8.57 -22.58 25.19
N ASP A 70 8.29 -21.95 24.05
CA ASP A 70 6.98 -21.39 23.70
C ASP A 70 5.84 -22.41 23.67
N THR A 71 6.14 -23.68 23.37
CA THR A 71 5.14 -24.74 23.30
C THR A 71 4.54 -25.08 24.66
N CYS A 72 5.35 -25.01 25.73
CA CYS A 72 4.97 -25.45 27.08
C CYS A 72 5.05 -24.38 28.17
N CYS A 73 5.67 -23.23 27.93
CA CYS A 73 5.73 -22.10 28.87
C CYS A 73 4.62 -21.07 28.68
N VAL A 74 3.70 -21.30 27.73
CA VAL A 74 2.54 -20.44 27.48
C VAL A 74 1.28 -21.29 27.60
N ASP A 75 0.36 -20.93 28.50
CA ASP A 75 -0.96 -21.58 28.55
C ASP A 75 -1.85 -21.05 27.42
N LYS A 76 -1.79 -21.75 26.28
CA LYS A 76 -2.57 -21.44 25.08
C LYS A 76 -4.08 -21.57 25.26
N ARG A 77 -4.56 -22.13 26.39
CA ARG A 77 -6.00 -22.22 26.72
C ARG A 77 -6.52 -20.91 27.31
N SER A 78 -5.64 -20.10 27.90
CA SER A 78 -5.94 -18.76 28.37
C SER A 78 -5.73 -17.76 27.23
N SER A 79 -6.81 -17.25 26.66
CA SER A 79 -6.72 -16.25 25.58
C SER A 79 -6.02 -14.96 26.04
N ALA A 80 -6.17 -14.60 27.31
CA ALA A 80 -5.49 -13.46 27.91
C ALA A 80 -3.97 -13.69 27.98
N GLU A 81 -3.53 -14.86 28.46
CA GLU A 81 -2.12 -15.20 28.56
C GLU A 81 -1.49 -15.35 27.17
N LEU A 82 -2.19 -15.97 26.22
CA LEU A 82 -1.72 -16.07 24.84
C LEU A 82 -1.55 -14.68 24.20
N ALA A 83 -2.49 -13.77 24.44
CA ALA A 83 -2.40 -12.40 23.92
C ALA A 83 -1.24 -11.61 24.56
N GLU A 84 -1.04 -11.75 25.88
CA GLU A 84 0.12 -11.16 26.57
C GLU A 84 1.44 -11.72 26.03
N ALA A 85 1.51 -13.04 25.85
CA ALA A 85 2.69 -13.73 25.35
C ALA A 85 3.07 -13.28 23.95
N ILE A 86 2.11 -13.21 23.03
CA ILE A 86 2.38 -12.75 21.65
C ILE A 86 2.87 -11.30 21.64
N ASN A 87 2.24 -10.42 22.42
CA ASN A 87 2.64 -9.01 22.50
C ASN A 87 4.00 -8.81 23.23
N SER A 88 4.45 -9.78 24.01
CA SER A 88 5.68 -9.70 24.80
C SER A 88 6.86 -10.50 24.22
N MET A 89 6.60 -11.38 23.24
CA MET A 89 7.57 -12.38 22.77
C MET A 89 8.91 -11.77 22.35
N PHE A 90 8.90 -10.70 21.55
CA PHE A 90 10.12 -10.01 21.17
C PHE A 90 10.94 -9.56 22.38
N ASN A 91 10.29 -9.00 23.40
CA ASN A 91 10.99 -8.56 24.61
C ASN A 91 11.52 -9.74 25.42
N TRP A 92 10.82 -10.88 25.44
CA TRP A 92 11.31 -12.11 26.07
C TRP A 92 12.59 -12.61 25.38
N TYR A 93 12.60 -12.70 24.05
CA TYR A 93 13.83 -13.06 23.32
C TYR A 93 14.97 -12.03 23.55
N LYS A 94 14.64 -10.74 23.64
CA LYS A 94 15.62 -9.66 23.89
C LYS A 94 16.22 -9.69 25.29
N LEU A 95 15.45 -10.09 26.31
CA LEU A 95 15.87 -10.13 27.71
C LEU A 95 16.48 -11.47 28.13
N SER A 96 16.35 -12.53 27.32
CA SER A 96 17.02 -13.80 27.58
C SER A 96 18.55 -13.66 27.63
N GLU A 97 19.20 -14.42 28.50
CA GLU A 97 20.67 -14.45 28.62
C GLU A 97 21.30 -15.06 27.37
N VAL A 98 20.65 -16.10 26.83
CA VAL A 98 21.04 -16.79 25.61
C VAL A 98 19.81 -17.41 24.96
N CYS A 99 19.75 -17.31 23.63
CA CYS A 99 18.82 -18.05 22.81
C CYS A 99 19.54 -19.21 22.12
N PHE A 100 18.97 -20.41 22.22
CA PHE A 100 19.43 -21.57 21.48
C PHE A 100 18.51 -21.76 20.27
N ALA A 101 19.04 -21.61 19.06
CA ALA A 101 18.35 -21.94 17.81
C ALA A 101 18.64 -23.39 17.44
N HIS A 102 17.65 -24.27 17.55
CA HIS A 102 17.76 -25.67 17.14
C HIS A 102 17.28 -25.84 15.70
N LEU A 103 18.20 -26.20 14.81
CA LEU A 103 17.99 -26.42 13.39
C LEU A 103 17.79 -27.92 13.13
N GLU A 104 16.55 -28.38 13.29
CA GLU A 104 16.17 -29.80 13.21
C GLU A 104 16.47 -30.45 11.85
N ASP A 105 16.59 -29.66 10.79
CA ASP A 105 16.86 -30.08 9.41
C ASP A 105 18.30 -29.76 8.94
N LEU A 106 19.18 -29.32 9.85
CA LEU A 106 20.61 -29.18 9.56
C LEU A 106 21.31 -30.51 9.83
N GLU A 107 21.91 -31.10 8.79
CA GLU A 107 22.60 -32.39 8.86
C GLU A 107 23.83 -32.37 9.78
N ILE A 108 24.13 -33.54 10.36
CA ILE A 108 25.26 -33.77 11.25
C ILE A 108 26.55 -33.86 10.42
N HIS A 109 27.27 -32.75 10.25
CA HIS A 109 28.57 -32.78 9.56
C HIS A 109 29.68 -33.34 10.45
N ARG A 110 30.30 -34.45 10.02
CA ARG A 110 31.39 -35.16 10.72
C ARG A 110 32.82 -34.77 10.29
N SER A 111 33.01 -33.89 9.30
CA SER A 111 34.34 -33.56 8.74
C SER A 111 34.62 -32.06 8.65
N SER A 112 35.88 -31.70 8.86
CA SER A 112 36.35 -30.37 9.23
C SER A 112 36.79 -29.44 8.08
N GLN A 113 36.65 -29.82 6.79
CA GLN A 113 37.42 -29.14 5.74
C GLN A 113 36.70 -28.58 4.50
N ASP A 114 35.38 -28.67 4.30
CA ASP A 114 34.72 -27.87 3.26
C ASP A 114 33.26 -27.49 3.61
N ASP A 115 32.96 -26.20 3.44
CA ASP A 115 31.73 -25.43 3.71
C ASP A 115 30.78 -25.97 4.81
N GLN A 116 31.19 -25.80 6.07
CA GLN A 116 30.50 -26.29 7.29
C GLN A 116 29.01 -25.89 7.43
N LEU A 117 28.47 -25.02 6.58
CA LEU A 117 27.10 -24.48 6.69
C LEU A 117 26.39 -24.31 5.33
N SER A 118 26.79 -25.06 4.30
CA SER A 118 26.12 -25.02 2.99
C SER A 118 24.61 -25.34 3.08
N GLY A 119 24.22 -26.20 4.02
CA GLY A 119 22.81 -26.53 4.32
C GLY A 119 22.02 -25.44 5.05
N LEU A 120 22.67 -24.42 5.62
CA LEU A 120 22.03 -23.47 6.55
C LEU A 120 20.88 -22.69 5.91
N SER A 121 21.03 -22.29 4.64
CA SER A 121 20.00 -21.56 3.89
C SER A 121 18.74 -22.37 3.61
N PHE A 122 18.82 -23.71 3.69
CA PHE A 122 17.71 -24.62 3.43
C PHE A 122 16.94 -24.99 4.69
N CYS A 123 17.43 -24.61 5.88
CA CYS A 123 16.74 -24.86 7.13
C CYS A 123 15.41 -24.10 7.18
N ARG A 124 14.32 -24.81 7.50
CA ARG A 124 12.96 -24.26 7.71
C ARG A 124 12.95 -23.13 8.74
N TRP A 125 13.92 -23.13 9.65
CA TRP A 125 14.06 -22.06 10.63
C TRP A 125 14.18 -20.67 9.97
N PHE A 126 14.84 -20.52 8.81
CA PHE A 126 14.95 -19.22 8.13
C PHE A 126 13.69 -18.81 7.36
N THR A 127 12.80 -19.76 7.07
CA THR A 127 11.52 -19.50 6.39
C THR A 127 10.33 -19.49 7.34
N ARG A 128 10.48 -19.80 8.63
CA ARG A 128 9.39 -19.70 9.61
C ARG A 128 9.13 -18.24 10.00
N GLY A 129 7.87 -17.79 10.07
CA GLY A 129 7.54 -16.41 10.44
C GLY A 129 8.07 -15.98 11.81
N TRP A 130 7.74 -16.74 12.86
CA TRP A 130 8.09 -16.42 14.25
C TRP A 130 9.60 -16.28 14.50
N THR A 131 10.43 -17.13 13.89
CA THR A 131 11.89 -17.10 14.09
C THR A 131 12.55 -15.81 13.61
N LEU A 132 11.88 -14.98 12.81
CA LEU A 132 12.39 -13.67 12.40
C LEU A 132 12.62 -12.76 13.60
N GLN A 133 11.59 -12.65 14.45
CA GLN A 133 11.66 -11.77 15.59
C GLN A 133 12.60 -12.34 16.65
N GLU A 134 12.69 -13.67 16.75
CA GLU A 134 13.62 -14.39 17.64
C GLU A 134 15.07 -14.09 17.24
N LEU A 135 15.39 -14.17 15.94
CA LEU A 135 16.69 -13.82 15.38
C LEU A 135 17.12 -12.39 15.72
N ILE A 136 16.22 -11.43 15.49
CA ILE A 136 16.50 -10.00 15.63
C ILE A 136 16.55 -9.60 17.11
N ALA A 137 15.61 -10.09 17.92
CA ALA A 137 15.49 -9.70 19.32
C ALA A 137 16.64 -10.21 20.18
N SER A 138 17.06 -11.48 20.00
CA SER A 138 18.06 -12.09 20.86
C SER A 138 19.44 -11.46 20.66
N ARG A 139 20.05 -10.99 21.76
CA ARG A 139 21.41 -10.45 21.76
C ARG A 139 22.44 -11.57 21.55
N ASN A 140 22.34 -12.61 22.37
CA ASN A 140 23.18 -13.80 22.30
C ASN A 140 22.35 -14.95 21.70
N LEU A 141 22.64 -15.32 20.46
CA LEU A 141 21.96 -16.42 19.77
C LEU A 141 23.00 -17.43 19.29
N GLU A 142 22.80 -18.69 19.63
CA GLU A 142 23.67 -19.80 19.29
C GLU A 142 22.91 -20.84 18.45
N PHE A 143 23.52 -21.29 17.36
CA PHE A 143 22.92 -22.26 16.45
C PHE A 143 23.39 -23.68 16.78
N TYR A 144 22.45 -24.62 16.75
CA TYR A 144 22.66 -26.03 16.97
C TYR A 144 22.08 -26.84 15.80
N ASP A 145 22.79 -27.87 15.34
CA ASP A 145 22.28 -28.79 14.33
C ASP A 145 21.25 -29.78 14.90
N SER A 146 20.74 -30.68 14.05
CA SER A 146 19.75 -31.70 14.40
C SER A 146 20.16 -32.66 15.53
N ALA A 147 21.46 -32.76 15.83
CA ALA A 147 22.00 -33.57 16.93
C ALA A 147 22.46 -32.72 18.12
N TRP A 148 22.06 -31.45 18.18
CA TRP A 148 22.45 -30.50 19.22
C TRP A 148 23.95 -30.24 19.29
N ASN A 149 24.68 -30.37 18.16
CA ASN A 149 26.05 -29.90 18.08
C ASN A 149 26.07 -28.40 17.78
N TYR A 150 26.93 -27.67 18.50
CA TYR A 150 27.11 -26.25 18.32
C TYR A 150 27.67 -25.92 16.92
N ARG A 151 27.10 -24.91 16.25
CA ARG A 151 27.44 -24.49 14.88
C ARG A 151 27.93 -23.05 14.76
N GLY A 152 27.92 -22.30 15.85
CA GLY A 152 28.34 -20.90 15.90
C GLY A 152 27.28 -19.97 16.48
N THR A 153 27.69 -18.73 16.73
CA THR A 153 26.83 -17.65 17.19
C THR A 153 26.26 -16.82 16.03
N LYS A 154 25.23 -16.02 16.32
CA LYS A 154 24.75 -14.98 15.39
C LYS A 154 25.85 -14.01 14.96
N ALA A 155 26.75 -13.63 15.86
CA ALA A 155 27.86 -12.73 15.55
C ALA A 155 28.87 -13.38 14.58
N GLU A 156 29.23 -14.65 14.79
CA GLU A 156 30.13 -15.39 13.90
C GLU A 156 29.51 -15.64 12.51
N LEU A 157 28.18 -15.83 12.46
CA LEU A 157 27.45 -16.19 11.24
C LEU A 157 26.76 -15.00 10.55
N GLN A 158 26.97 -13.76 11.00
CA GLN A 158 26.21 -12.59 10.56
C GLN A 158 26.24 -12.35 9.05
N GLY A 159 27.38 -12.60 8.39
CA GLY A 159 27.50 -12.50 6.93
C GLY A 159 26.60 -13.49 6.18
N ARG A 160 26.55 -14.75 6.64
CA ARG A 160 25.69 -15.79 6.06
C ARG A 160 24.21 -15.51 6.37
N ILE A 161 23.89 -15.15 7.61
CA ILE A 161 22.53 -14.79 8.02
C ILE A 161 22.01 -13.60 7.21
N SER A 162 22.82 -12.56 7.04
CA SER A 162 22.47 -11.40 6.20
C SER A 162 22.26 -11.79 4.74
N GLY A 163 23.09 -12.70 4.21
CA GLY A 163 22.93 -13.28 2.88
C GLY A 163 21.58 -13.98 2.69
N ILE A 164 21.19 -14.83 3.65
CA ILE A 164 19.95 -15.62 3.63
C ILE A 164 18.71 -14.75 3.83
N THR A 165 18.74 -13.85 4.81
CA THR A 165 17.55 -13.15 5.30
C THR A 165 17.35 -11.76 4.70
N GLY A 166 18.41 -11.16 4.14
CA GLY A 166 18.40 -9.75 3.72
C GLY A 166 18.43 -8.74 4.86
N ILE A 167 18.62 -9.17 6.11
CA ILE A 167 18.78 -8.30 7.27
C ILE A 167 20.18 -7.69 7.24
N ASP A 168 20.30 -6.38 7.43
CA ASP A 168 21.60 -5.70 7.49
C ASP A 168 22.40 -6.20 8.69
N ILE A 169 23.72 -6.38 8.52
CA ILE A 169 24.62 -6.83 9.60
C ILE A 169 24.49 -5.93 10.83
N ALA A 170 24.40 -4.61 10.65
CA ALA A 170 24.21 -3.66 11.74
C ALA A 170 22.96 -3.94 12.59
N VAL A 171 21.86 -4.45 11.99
CA VAL A 171 20.64 -4.84 12.72
C VAL A 171 20.85 -6.15 13.47
N LEU A 172 21.62 -7.09 12.89
CA LEU A 172 21.96 -8.36 13.56
C LEU A 172 22.86 -8.12 14.78
N GLU A 173 23.74 -7.13 14.72
CA GLU A 173 24.62 -6.69 15.80
C GLU A 173 23.84 -5.94 16.90
N ASP A 174 23.00 -4.96 16.52
CA ASP A 174 22.22 -4.16 17.48
C ASP A 174 20.79 -3.89 16.99
N ASN A 175 19.80 -4.49 17.68
CA ASN A 175 18.39 -4.25 17.38
C ASN A 175 17.86 -2.89 17.84
N ALA A 176 18.64 -2.08 18.57
CA ALA A 176 18.24 -0.71 18.91
C ALA A 176 18.09 0.19 17.68
N ILE A 177 18.72 -0.14 16.56
CA ILE A 177 18.65 0.67 15.34
C ILE A 177 17.35 0.47 14.54
N LEU A 178 16.48 -0.47 14.92
CA LEU A 178 15.28 -0.83 14.15
C LEU A 178 14.38 0.35 13.77
N GLU A 179 14.25 1.35 14.65
CA GLU A 179 13.45 2.56 14.40
C GLU A 179 14.00 3.42 13.25
N THR A 180 15.32 3.37 13.03
CA THR A 180 16.00 4.09 11.95
C THR A 180 15.82 3.39 10.59
N ILE A 181 15.46 2.11 10.59
CA ILE A 181 15.32 1.29 9.39
C ILE A 181 13.94 1.54 8.75
N PRO A 182 13.88 1.78 7.42
CA PRO A 182 12.62 2.01 6.73
C PRO A 182 11.62 0.87 6.95
N VAL A 183 10.33 1.21 7.13
CA VAL A 183 9.25 0.22 7.32
C VAL A 183 9.23 -0.82 6.21
N ALA A 184 9.32 -0.43 4.93
CA ALA A 184 9.34 -1.39 3.83
C ALA A 184 10.54 -2.34 3.88
N LYS A 185 11.71 -1.86 4.30
CA LYS A 185 12.91 -2.70 4.43
C LYS A 185 12.72 -3.73 5.55
N ARG A 186 12.15 -3.33 6.69
CA ARG A 186 11.78 -4.26 7.76
C ARG A 186 10.73 -5.29 7.30
N MET A 187 9.72 -4.86 6.53
CA MET A 187 8.72 -5.77 5.94
C MET A 187 9.37 -6.81 5.00
N SER A 188 10.40 -6.41 4.24
CA SER A 188 11.08 -7.31 3.29
C SER A 188 11.73 -8.52 3.96
N TRP A 189 12.12 -8.44 5.23
CA TRP A 189 12.71 -9.56 5.98
C TRP A 189 11.73 -10.72 6.23
N ALA A 190 10.43 -10.43 6.11
CA ALA A 190 9.35 -11.41 6.25
C ALA A 190 8.80 -11.88 4.89
N ALA A 191 9.32 -11.36 3.77
CA ALA A 191 8.75 -11.60 2.45
C ALA A 191 8.73 -13.06 2.00
N ASN A 192 9.74 -13.85 2.42
CA ASN A 192 9.87 -15.27 2.10
C ASN A 192 9.56 -16.17 3.30
N ARG A 193 8.82 -15.65 4.29
CA ARG A 193 8.50 -16.39 5.51
C ARG A 193 7.06 -16.89 5.49
N GLU A 194 6.86 -18.05 6.10
CA GLU A 194 5.62 -18.80 6.13
C GLU A 194 5.15 -19.01 7.57
N THR A 195 3.84 -19.00 7.76
CA THR A 195 3.18 -19.24 9.03
C THR A 195 2.08 -20.29 8.89
N THR A 196 1.83 -21.04 9.96
CA THR A 196 0.77 -22.07 9.95
C THR A 196 -0.61 -21.43 9.98
N ARG A 197 -0.79 -20.41 10.81
CA ARG A 197 -1.99 -19.56 10.81
C ARG A 197 -1.71 -18.33 9.98
N VAL A 198 -2.70 -17.90 9.21
CA VAL A 198 -2.53 -16.75 8.31
C VAL A 198 -2.36 -15.44 9.09
N GLU A 199 -2.99 -15.32 10.26
CA GLU A 199 -2.86 -14.14 11.12
C GLU A 199 -1.46 -13.99 11.73
N ASP A 200 -0.74 -15.10 11.94
CA ASP A 200 0.61 -15.09 12.48
C ASP A 200 1.59 -14.35 11.57
N LEU A 201 1.29 -14.23 10.26
CA LEU A 201 2.07 -13.41 9.33
C LEU A 201 2.14 -11.95 9.78
N ALA A 202 1.11 -11.47 10.49
CA ALA A 202 1.09 -10.17 11.12
C ALA A 202 1.66 -10.21 12.54
N TYR A 203 1.23 -11.17 13.35
CA TYR A 203 1.58 -11.23 14.77
C TYR A 203 3.06 -11.48 15.04
N CYS A 204 3.75 -12.22 14.16
CA CYS A 204 5.19 -12.43 14.29
C CYS A 204 6.04 -11.18 14.02
N LEU A 205 5.43 -10.07 13.57
CA LEU A 205 6.12 -8.82 13.23
C LEU A 205 5.95 -7.72 14.28
N LEU A 206 5.09 -7.91 15.28
CA LEU A 206 4.73 -6.88 16.26
C LEU A 206 5.95 -6.25 16.93
N GLY A 207 6.88 -7.07 17.42
CA GLY A 207 8.08 -6.58 18.09
C GLY A 207 9.11 -5.91 17.18
N ILE A 208 9.16 -6.31 15.90
CA ILE A 208 10.04 -5.68 14.90
C ILE A 208 9.57 -4.26 14.60
N PHE A 209 8.26 -4.04 14.64
CA PHE A 209 7.64 -2.74 14.43
C PHE A 209 7.38 -1.96 15.72
N GLY A 210 7.51 -2.58 16.89
CA GLY A 210 7.27 -1.95 18.19
C GLY A 210 5.81 -1.58 18.43
N VAL A 211 4.87 -2.39 17.91
CA VAL A 211 3.43 -2.13 18.01
C VAL A 211 2.72 -3.24 18.80
N ASN A 212 1.55 -2.93 19.34
CA ASN A 212 0.68 -3.88 20.03
C ASN A 212 -0.72 -3.88 19.42
N MET A 213 -1.36 -5.05 19.37
CA MET A 213 -2.74 -5.17 18.89
C MET A 213 -3.45 -6.39 19.49
N PRO A 214 -4.80 -6.42 19.50
CA PRO A 214 -5.56 -7.59 19.92
C PRO A 214 -5.37 -8.82 18.99
N MET A 215 -5.24 -10.01 19.59
CA MET A 215 -5.10 -11.29 18.88
C MET A 215 -6.47 -11.85 18.48
N LEU A 216 -6.90 -11.68 17.23
CA LEU A 216 -8.18 -12.15 16.71
C LEU A 216 -7.99 -13.28 15.68
N TYR A 217 -7.73 -14.50 16.16
CA TYR A 217 -7.67 -15.66 15.27
C TYR A 217 -9.03 -15.93 14.60
N GLY A 218 -9.03 -16.11 13.27
CA GLY A 218 -10.23 -16.22 12.45
C GLY A 218 -10.52 -14.98 11.60
N GLU A 219 -9.78 -13.89 11.78
CA GLU A 219 -9.92 -12.68 10.95
C GLU A 219 -9.23 -12.79 9.57
N GLY A 220 -8.39 -13.81 9.39
CA GLY A 220 -7.69 -14.08 8.13
C GLY A 220 -6.67 -13.00 7.77
N ASN A 221 -6.57 -12.67 6.48
CA ASN A 221 -5.65 -11.64 5.96
C ASN A 221 -5.90 -10.23 6.52
N LYS A 222 -7.02 -9.99 7.23
CA LYS A 222 -7.30 -8.70 7.87
C LYS A 222 -6.27 -8.36 8.95
N ALA A 223 -5.66 -9.36 9.59
CA ALA A 223 -4.63 -9.17 10.61
C ALA A 223 -3.45 -8.33 10.07
N PHE A 224 -2.99 -8.61 8.84
CA PHE A 224 -1.89 -7.86 8.23
C PHE A 224 -2.28 -6.42 7.85
N GLY A 225 -3.54 -6.20 7.47
CA GLY A 225 -4.07 -4.85 7.28
C GLY A 225 -4.09 -4.04 8.59
N ARG A 226 -4.47 -4.68 9.70
CA ARG A 226 -4.45 -4.05 11.03
C ARG A 226 -3.03 -3.78 11.52
N LEU A 227 -2.08 -4.68 11.29
CA LEU A 227 -0.66 -4.43 11.58
C LEU A 227 -0.18 -3.14 10.91
N GLN A 228 -0.46 -2.97 9.61
CA GLN A 228 -0.10 -1.76 8.89
C GLN A 228 -0.78 -0.52 9.48
N GLU A 229 -2.02 -0.62 9.95
CA GLU A 229 -2.70 0.49 10.63
C GLU A 229 -2.05 0.86 11.97
N GLU A 230 -1.65 -0.12 12.78
CA GLU A 230 -0.92 0.17 14.01
C GLU A 230 0.44 0.82 13.72
N ILE A 231 1.16 0.35 12.69
CA ILE A 231 2.42 0.98 12.26
C ILE A 231 2.18 2.44 11.82
N ILE A 232 1.12 2.69 11.06
CA ILE A 232 0.76 4.03 10.57
C ILE A 232 0.49 5.03 11.71
N LYS A 233 0.06 4.57 12.88
CA LYS A 233 -0.16 5.44 14.04
C LYS A 233 1.16 5.92 14.68
N GLU A 234 2.22 5.12 14.56
CA GLU A 234 3.49 5.35 15.29
C GLU A 234 4.57 6.01 14.42
N THR A 235 4.40 6.11 13.10
CA THR A 235 5.45 6.65 12.21
C THR A 235 4.92 7.41 11.00
N THR A 236 5.70 8.38 10.52
CA THR A 236 5.50 9.12 9.26
C THR A 236 6.32 8.57 8.09
N ASP A 237 6.83 7.34 8.23
CA ASP A 237 7.59 6.65 7.19
C ASP A 237 6.70 6.13 6.04
N LEU A 238 6.63 6.92 4.97
CA LEU A 238 5.89 6.59 3.74
C LEU A 238 6.42 5.34 3.01
N SER A 239 7.56 4.78 3.39
CA SER A 239 8.04 3.52 2.80
C SER A 239 7.07 2.36 3.03
N ILE A 240 6.18 2.42 4.03
CA ILE A 240 5.10 1.42 4.22
C ILE A 240 4.24 1.22 2.96
N PHE A 241 4.20 2.20 2.04
CA PHE A 241 3.45 2.10 0.79
C PHE A 241 4.29 1.63 -0.41
N ALA A 242 5.58 1.33 -0.21
CA ALA A 242 6.53 0.91 -1.26
C ALA A 242 6.42 -0.57 -1.65
N TRP A 243 5.27 -1.20 -1.48
CA TRP A 243 5.04 -2.58 -1.91
C TRP A 243 4.73 -2.67 -3.41
N LYS A 244 4.89 -3.84 -4.03
CA LYS A 244 4.45 -4.12 -5.41
C LYS A 244 3.91 -5.55 -5.53
N VAL A 245 2.90 -5.75 -6.36
CA VAL A 245 2.34 -7.08 -6.63
C VAL A 245 3.33 -7.90 -7.45
N SER A 246 3.64 -9.11 -6.99
CA SER A 246 4.48 -10.04 -7.77
C SER A 246 3.70 -10.59 -8.96
N LEU A 247 4.25 -10.46 -10.17
CA LEU A 247 3.66 -11.03 -11.39
C LEU A 247 3.72 -12.57 -11.42
N HIS A 248 4.45 -13.20 -10.51
CA HIS A 248 4.65 -14.65 -10.47
C HIS A 248 3.59 -15.43 -9.66
N GLU A 249 2.79 -14.76 -8.83
CA GLU A 249 1.73 -15.40 -8.03
C GLU A 249 0.49 -15.81 -8.87
N GLY A 250 0.45 -15.46 -10.16
CA GLY A 250 -0.69 -15.70 -11.05
C GLY A 250 -0.64 -16.98 -11.90
N LYS A 251 0.38 -17.84 -11.77
CA LYS A 251 0.56 -18.98 -12.70
C LYS A 251 -0.28 -20.24 -12.39
N HIS A 252 -0.95 -20.33 -11.24
CA HIS A 252 -1.62 -21.57 -10.82
C HIS A 252 -3.14 -21.63 -11.00
N LEU A 253 -3.84 -20.56 -11.37
CA LEU A 253 -5.25 -20.62 -11.77
C LEU A 253 -5.49 -19.82 -13.05
N GLY A 254 -6.10 -20.45 -14.05
CA GLY A 254 -6.35 -19.87 -15.37
C GLY A 254 -7.04 -18.50 -15.32
N THR A 255 -6.59 -17.61 -16.22
CA THR A 255 -7.25 -16.36 -16.61
C THR A 255 -7.71 -15.44 -15.48
N PHE A 256 -6.85 -15.10 -14.51
CA PHE A 256 -7.06 -13.90 -13.69
C PHE A 256 -6.49 -12.68 -14.42
N ARG A 257 -7.35 -11.70 -14.75
CA ARG A 257 -6.88 -10.36 -15.14
C ARG A 257 -6.14 -9.75 -13.94
N LEU A 258 -4.91 -9.29 -14.16
CA LEU A 258 -4.17 -8.54 -13.14
C LEU A 258 -5.02 -7.37 -12.64
N GLN A 259 -5.13 -7.23 -11.32
CA GLN A 259 -5.92 -6.19 -10.70
C GLN A 259 -5.26 -4.82 -10.97
N GLY A 260 -5.87 -3.97 -11.80
CA GLY A 260 -5.33 -2.67 -12.18
C GLY A 260 -5.36 -1.61 -11.07
N PHE A 261 -6.27 -1.77 -10.09
CA PHE A 261 -6.45 -0.84 -8.97
C PHE A 261 -6.46 -1.57 -7.63
N ARG A 262 -5.67 -1.09 -6.67
CA ARG A 262 -5.61 -1.65 -5.30
C ARG A 262 -5.84 -0.55 -4.28
N GLY A 263 -6.12 -0.96 -3.04
CA GLY A 263 -6.01 -0.05 -1.90
C GLY A 263 -4.56 0.35 -1.66
N ILE A 264 -4.31 1.32 -0.78
CA ILE A 264 -2.96 1.78 -0.46
C ILE A 264 -2.18 0.81 0.43
N LEU A 265 -2.86 -0.06 1.18
CA LEU A 265 -2.22 -1.07 2.05
C LEU A 265 -1.89 -2.36 1.28
N ALA A 266 -0.77 -2.96 1.63
CA ALA A 266 -0.33 -4.26 1.12
C ALA A 266 -1.20 -5.39 1.65
N LEU A 267 -1.22 -6.54 0.98
CA LEU A 267 -1.88 -7.75 1.45
C LEU A 267 -0.94 -8.74 2.14
N SER A 268 0.36 -8.64 1.90
CA SER A 268 1.36 -9.56 2.45
C SER A 268 2.75 -8.89 2.53
N PRO A 269 3.63 -9.29 3.47
CA PRO A 269 5.04 -8.92 3.45
C PRO A 269 5.76 -9.32 2.14
N SER A 270 5.29 -10.35 1.43
CA SER A 270 5.87 -10.77 0.14
C SER A 270 5.88 -9.66 -0.91
N GLU A 271 4.92 -8.73 -0.85
CA GLU A 271 4.86 -7.56 -1.76
C GLU A 271 6.01 -6.55 -1.51
N PHE A 272 6.76 -6.71 -0.41
CA PHE A 272 7.95 -5.90 -0.08
C PHE A 272 9.28 -6.61 -0.39
N ALA A 273 9.29 -7.78 -1.03
CA ALA A 273 10.51 -8.56 -1.29
C ALA A 273 11.64 -7.77 -1.99
N HIS A 274 11.26 -6.79 -2.81
CA HIS A 274 12.18 -5.93 -3.56
C HIS A 274 12.76 -4.75 -2.76
N CYS A 275 12.33 -4.55 -1.50
CA CYS A 275 12.72 -3.41 -0.67
C CYS A 275 13.98 -3.65 0.17
N ARG A 276 14.73 -4.72 -0.09
CA ARG A 276 15.96 -5.08 0.64
C ARG A 276 16.96 -3.91 0.74
N ASP A 277 17.17 -3.21 -0.37
CA ASP A 277 18.14 -2.12 -0.46
C ASP A 277 17.53 -0.72 -0.32
N LEU A 278 16.23 -0.64 0.00
CA LEU A 278 15.51 0.63 0.14
C LEU A 278 16.12 1.50 1.25
N ARG A 279 16.32 2.78 0.95
CA ARG A 279 16.81 3.79 1.89
C ARG A 279 15.90 5.00 1.91
N ARG A 280 15.82 5.68 3.06
CA ARG A 280 15.16 7.00 3.15
C ARG A 280 15.96 8.04 2.38
N THR A 281 15.27 8.96 1.73
CA THR A 281 15.89 10.16 1.14
C THR A 281 16.30 11.11 2.28
N SER A 282 17.49 11.69 2.18
CA SER A 282 17.90 12.76 3.11
C SER A 282 17.05 14.02 2.89
N THR A 283 16.23 14.39 3.86
CA THR A 283 15.42 15.62 3.82
C THR A 283 15.56 16.39 5.14
N ILE A 284 15.53 17.73 5.04
CA ILE A 284 15.58 18.62 6.23
C ILE A 284 14.32 18.44 7.09
N ARG A 285 13.20 18.08 6.47
CA ARG A 285 11.93 17.78 7.16
C ARG A 285 11.76 16.28 7.28
N TYR A 286 11.61 15.79 8.51
CA TYR A 286 11.06 14.47 8.78
C TYR A 286 9.56 14.49 8.44
N GLY A 287 9.02 13.37 7.94
CA GLY A 287 7.76 13.28 7.19
C GLY A 287 6.56 14.05 7.76
N HIS A 288 5.63 14.40 6.87
CA HIS A 288 4.35 15.04 7.26
C HIS A 288 3.43 14.01 7.90
N GLU A 289 2.57 14.47 8.81
CA GLU A 289 1.53 13.63 9.40
C GLU A 289 0.61 13.07 8.30
N TYR A 290 0.31 11.78 8.42
CA TYR A 290 -0.78 11.13 7.71
C TYR A 290 -1.55 10.23 8.68
N SER A 291 -2.81 9.95 8.38
CA SER A 291 -3.62 9.09 9.23
C SER A 291 -4.60 8.26 8.43
N MET A 292 -4.96 7.09 8.96
CA MET A 292 -6.03 6.26 8.40
C MET A 292 -7.39 6.76 8.90
N THR A 293 -8.32 7.00 7.98
CA THR A 293 -9.69 7.45 8.26
C THR A 293 -10.72 6.51 7.63
N ASN A 294 -12.01 6.73 7.87
CA ASN A 294 -13.07 6.00 7.16
C ASN A 294 -13.10 6.24 5.64
N LYS A 295 -12.47 7.32 5.13
CA LYS A 295 -12.23 7.55 3.69
C LYS A 295 -10.93 6.94 3.17
N GLY A 296 -10.15 6.28 4.04
CA GLY A 296 -8.82 5.76 3.75
C GLY A 296 -7.70 6.68 4.27
N LEU A 297 -6.52 6.57 3.67
CA LEU A 297 -5.33 7.32 4.06
C LEU A 297 -5.50 8.81 3.73
N ARG A 298 -5.48 9.66 4.75
CA ARG A 298 -5.50 11.11 4.63
C ARG A 298 -4.08 11.64 4.80
N LEU A 299 -3.63 12.46 3.85
CA LEU A 299 -2.33 13.13 3.90
C LEU A 299 -2.38 14.47 3.16
N GLU A 300 -1.50 15.39 3.56
CA GLU A 300 -1.26 16.64 2.85
C GLU A 300 0.07 16.55 2.10
N THR A 301 0.02 16.50 0.77
CA THR A 301 1.18 16.17 -0.05
C THR A 301 1.15 16.84 -1.42
N PHE A 302 2.28 16.76 -2.14
CA PHE A 302 2.35 17.09 -3.57
C PHE A 302 2.26 15.79 -4.37
N LEU A 303 1.52 15.82 -5.48
CA LEU A 303 1.50 14.73 -6.44
C LEU A 303 2.34 15.15 -7.65
N GLY A 304 3.30 14.31 -8.00
CA GLY A 304 4.04 14.45 -9.24
C GLY A 304 3.21 13.99 -10.43
N GLU A 305 3.61 14.38 -11.62
CA GLU A 305 2.97 14.00 -12.88
C GLU A 305 3.90 13.06 -13.66
N SER A 306 3.43 11.86 -13.96
CA SER A 306 4.16 10.96 -14.87
C SER A 306 4.00 11.41 -16.32
N LYS A 307 4.93 10.97 -17.20
CA LYS A 307 4.83 11.20 -18.65
C LYS A 307 3.52 10.68 -19.27
N ASN A 308 2.88 9.71 -18.62
CA ASN A 308 1.63 9.10 -19.08
C ASN A 308 0.38 9.73 -18.44
N LYS A 309 0.51 10.92 -17.82
CA LYS A 309 -0.59 11.62 -17.13
C LYS A 309 -1.19 10.82 -15.98
N GLU A 310 -0.33 10.17 -15.20
CA GLU A 310 -0.69 9.55 -13.91
C GLU A 310 -0.18 10.42 -12.76
N TYR A 311 -0.95 10.52 -11.68
CA TYR A 311 -0.46 11.14 -10.46
C TYR A 311 0.52 10.21 -9.76
N VAL A 312 1.55 10.77 -9.13
CA VAL A 312 2.58 10.01 -8.42
C VAL A 312 2.76 10.55 -7.02
N LEU A 313 2.49 9.71 -6.02
CA LEU A 313 2.80 10.00 -4.63
C LEU A 313 4.28 9.70 -4.36
N ASN A 314 5.02 10.70 -3.88
CA ASN A 314 6.40 10.54 -3.42
C ASN A 314 6.45 9.75 -2.11
N LEU A 315 7.24 8.68 -2.04
CA LEU A 315 7.45 7.92 -0.81
C LEU A 315 8.65 8.38 0.02
N ALA A 316 9.34 9.43 -0.41
CA ALA A 316 10.55 9.97 0.22
C ALA A 316 11.66 8.90 0.41
N CYS A 317 11.72 7.92 -0.49
CA CYS A 317 12.67 6.82 -0.45
C CYS A 317 13.38 6.67 -1.79
N ILE A 318 14.55 6.01 -1.75
CA ILE A 318 15.32 5.60 -2.91
C ILE A 318 15.53 4.09 -2.86
N ILE A 319 15.55 3.44 -4.02
CA ILE A 319 15.97 2.05 -4.17
C ILE A 319 17.18 2.06 -5.11
N PRO A 320 18.39 1.77 -4.62
CA PRO A 320 19.56 1.65 -5.46
C PRO A 320 19.39 0.59 -6.56
N ASN A 321 19.86 0.88 -7.76
CA ASN A 321 19.91 -0.02 -8.90
C ASN A 321 21.21 0.21 -9.68
N ASP A 322 21.43 -0.55 -10.77
CA ASP A 322 22.65 -0.46 -11.59
C ASP A 322 22.88 0.93 -12.20
N TYR A 323 21.83 1.77 -12.28
CA TYR A 323 21.85 3.08 -12.91
C TYR A 323 21.87 4.24 -11.91
N GLY A 324 21.88 3.96 -10.60
CA GLY A 324 21.92 4.98 -9.56
C GLY A 324 21.01 4.65 -8.38
N ALA A 325 20.36 5.68 -7.83
CA ALA A 325 19.44 5.55 -6.70
C ALA A 325 18.21 6.42 -6.94
N PRO A 326 17.31 6.00 -7.86
CA PRO A 326 16.12 6.77 -8.18
C PRO A 326 15.22 6.91 -6.96
N LYS A 327 14.54 8.06 -6.90
CA LYS A 327 13.44 8.27 -5.96
C LYS A 327 12.23 7.46 -6.38
N VAL A 328 11.52 6.97 -5.37
CA VAL A 328 10.44 6.03 -5.52
C VAL A 328 9.10 6.68 -5.18
N GLY A 329 8.10 6.40 -6.02
CA GLY A 329 6.71 6.80 -5.81
C GLY A 329 5.72 5.70 -6.15
N VAL A 330 4.44 5.95 -5.85
CA VAL A 330 3.32 5.08 -6.25
C VAL A 330 2.33 5.83 -7.13
N TYR A 331 1.83 5.15 -8.14
CA TYR A 331 0.83 5.71 -9.06
C TYR A 331 -0.54 5.80 -8.40
N LEU A 332 -1.21 6.93 -8.63
CA LEU A 332 -2.54 7.21 -8.13
C LEU A 332 -3.46 7.63 -9.29
N THR A 333 -4.69 7.14 -9.25
CA THR A 333 -5.78 7.56 -10.13
C THR A 333 -6.84 8.29 -9.32
N LYS A 334 -7.23 9.49 -9.79
CA LYS A 334 -8.33 10.25 -9.20
C LYS A 334 -9.66 9.52 -9.45
N THR A 335 -10.53 9.56 -8.44
CA THR A 335 -11.87 8.99 -8.39
C THR A 335 -12.83 10.01 -7.76
N ALA A 336 -14.14 9.76 -7.79
CA ALA A 336 -15.12 10.69 -7.24
C ALA A 336 -14.97 10.92 -5.73
N ASP A 337 -14.35 9.98 -5.00
CA ASP A 337 -14.15 10.06 -3.54
C ASP A 337 -12.67 10.05 -3.14
N GLY A 338 -11.82 10.74 -3.93
CA GLY A 338 -10.38 10.85 -3.68
C GLY A 338 -9.56 10.03 -4.67
N PHE A 339 -8.58 9.27 -4.19
CA PHE A 339 -7.62 8.55 -5.03
C PHE A 339 -7.62 7.05 -4.74
N VAL A 340 -7.19 6.29 -5.74
CA VAL A 340 -6.91 4.85 -5.63
C VAL A 340 -5.48 4.59 -6.10
N ARG A 341 -4.83 3.56 -5.57
CA ARG A 341 -3.54 3.11 -6.12
C ARG A 341 -3.76 2.42 -7.47
N SER A 342 -3.12 2.94 -8.52
CA SER A 342 -3.07 2.35 -9.86
C SER A 342 -1.72 1.66 -10.08
N LEU A 343 -1.61 0.84 -11.13
CA LEU A 343 -0.38 0.13 -11.52
C LEU A 343 0.33 -0.56 -10.32
N PRO A 344 -0.36 -1.42 -9.55
CA PRO A 344 0.17 -1.94 -8.29
C PRO A 344 1.36 -2.91 -8.45
N HIS A 345 1.70 -3.29 -9.68
CA HIS A 345 2.84 -4.13 -10.04
C HIS A 345 4.14 -3.33 -10.22
N GLU A 346 4.05 -2.00 -10.28
CA GLU A 346 5.17 -1.10 -10.53
C GLU A 346 5.29 -0.05 -9.43
N LEU A 347 6.53 0.41 -9.23
CA LEU A 347 6.83 1.63 -8.52
C LEU A 347 7.31 2.67 -9.54
N PHE A 348 6.94 3.92 -9.32
CA PHE A 348 7.46 5.01 -10.13
C PHE A 348 8.89 5.31 -9.70
N GLU A 349 9.82 5.37 -10.64
CA GLU A 349 11.23 5.70 -10.40
C GLU A 349 11.64 6.95 -11.18
N THR A 350 12.31 7.89 -10.52
CA THR A 350 12.85 9.09 -11.19
C THR A 350 14.13 9.61 -10.54
N HIS A 351 14.96 10.25 -11.36
CA HIS A 351 16.09 11.06 -10.92
C HIS A 351 15.77 12.57 -10.91
N ASP A 352 14.57 12.96 -11.36
CA ASP A 352 14.12 14.36 -11.36
C ASP A 352 13.68 14.79 -9.96
N TYR A 353 14.45 15.71 -9.36
CA TYR A 353 14.17 16.26 -8.04
C TYR A 353 13.01 17.26 -8.02
N LEU A 354 12.66 17.84 -9.17
CA LEU A 354 11.64 18.88 -9.29
C LEU A 354 10.24 18.32 -9.55
N LEU A 355 10.13 17.02 -9.85
CA LEU A 355 8.85 16.35 -10.14
C LEU A 355 7.78 16.56 -9.05
N TRP A 356 8.21 16.65 -7.79
CA TRP A 356 7.33 16.83 -6.63
C TRP A 356 7.39 18.25 -6.05
N ALA A 357 7.77 19.24 -6.85
CA ALA A 357 7.64 20.66 -6.51
C ALA A 357 6.21 21.14 -6.79
N GLY A 358 5.62 21.95 -5.90
CA GLY A 358 4.29 22.51 -6.13
C GLY A 358 3.61 23.02 -4.85
N PRO A 359 2.27 23.14 -4.85
CA PRO A 359 1.42 23.35 -3.67
C PRO A 359 0.88 22.03 -3.10
N ARG A 360 0.80 21.91 -1.76
CA ARG A 360 0.32 20.68 -1.12
C ARG A 360 -1.20 20.65 -1.20
N HIS A 361 -1.73 19.45 -1.39
CA HIS A 361 -3.15 19.19 -1.37
C HIS A 361 -3.46 18.13 -0.33
N LYS A 362 -4.58 18.33 0.37
CA LYS A 362 -5.17 17.29 1.20
C LYS A 362 -5.83 16.27 0.27
N ILE A 363 -5.37 15.03 0.33
CA ILE A 363 -5.92 13.94 -0.46
C ILE A 363 -6.33 12.77 0.44
N PHE A 364 -7.22 11.93 -0.09
CA PHE A 364 -7.65 10.68 0.51
C PHE A 364 -7.34 9.54 -0.44
N ILE A 365 -6.72 8.46 0.03
CA ILE A 365 -6.41 7.28 -0.77
C ILE A 365 -7.12 6.07 -0.17
N ARG A 366 -7.94 5.36 -0.97
CA ARG A 366 -8.73 4.21 -0.51
C ARG A 366 -7.84 3.15 0.15
N LYS A 367 -8.24 2.69 1.34
CA LYS A 367 -7.50 1.69 2.14
C LYS A 367 -7.45 0.33 1.45
N HIS A 368 -8.60 -0.14 0.97
CA HIS A 368 -8.77 -1.46 0.37
C HIS A 368 -9.60 -1.37 -0.92
N VAL A 369 -9.27 -2.20 -1.89
CA VAL A 369 -10.04 -2.39 -3.12
C VAL A 369 -10.02 -3.88 -3.45
N THR A 370 -11.20 -4.51 -3.48
CA THR A 370 -11.36 -5.91 -3.88
C THR A 370 -11.21 -6.05 -5.40
N SER A 371 -10.98 -7.26 -5.90
CA SER A 371 -10.87 -7.50 -7.34
C SER A 371 -12.13 -7.10 -8.11
N PHE A 372 -13.31 -7.32 -7.51
CA PHE A 372 -14.58 -6.81 -8.02
C PHE A 372 -14.60 -5.28 -8.05
N GLY A 373 -14.24 -4.63 -6.94
CA GLY A 373 -14.18 -3.17 -6.85
C GLY A 373 -13.20 -2.55 -7.84
N SER A 374 -12.08 -3.21 -8.13
CA SER A 374 -11.13 -2.78 -9.17
C SER A 374 -11.74 -2.88 -10.57
N THR A 375 -12.48 -3.95 -10.86
CA THR A 375 -13.12 -4.15 -12.17
C THR A 375 -14.25 -3.15 -12.37
N ASP A 376 -15.05 -2.92 -11.34
CA ASP A 376 -16.11 -1.91 -11.34
C ASP A 376 -15.52 -0.51 -11.52
N LEU A 377 -14.46 -0.16 -10.79
CA LEU A 377 -13.79 1.13 -10.92
C LEU A 377 -13.26 1.37 -12.33
N ALA A 378 -12.67 0.36 -12.98
CA ALA A 378 -12.23 0.48 -14.36
C ALA A 378 -13.40 0.85 -15.29
N LYS A 379 -14.55 0.18 -15.17
CA LYS A 379 -15.76 0.50 -15.94
C LYS A 379 -16.30 1.90 -15.66
N ARG A 380 -16.17 2.39 -14.42
CA ARG A 380 -16.60 3.76 -14.08
C ARG A 380 -15.70 4.81 -14.72
N LEU A 381 -14.39 4.57 -14.71
CA LEU A 381 -13.41 5.47 -15.33
C LEU A 381 -13.53 5.52 -16.87
N GLU A 382 -13.95 4.42 -17.52
CA GLU A 382 -14.28 4.42 -18.96
C GLU A 382 -15.41 5.40 -19.31
N MET A 383 -16.30 5.67 -18.36
CA MET A 383 -17.41 6.63 -18.51
C MET A 383 -17.02 8.08 -18.15
N ASN A 384 -15.74 8.35 -17.87
CA ASN A 384 -15.26 9.71 -17.67
C ASN A 384 -15.40 10.54 -18.96
N ILE A 385 -15.63 11.84 -18.78
CA ILE A 385 -15.80 12.78 -19.88
C ILE A 385 -14.57 13.69 -19.94
N ALA A 386 -13.66 13.39 -20.86
CA ALA A 386 -12.47 14.18 -21.15
C ALA A 386 -12.80 15.43 -21.97
N SER A 387 -11.95 16.45 -21.89
CA SER A 387 -11.97 17.61 -22.78
C SER A 387 -10.65 17.74 -23.53
N GLN A 388 -10.75 18.17 -24.79
CA GLN A 388 -9.60 18.46 -25.65
C GLN A 388 -9.87 19.76 -26.40
N PHE A 389 -8.89 20.67 -26.39
CA PHE A 389 -8.96 21.95 -27.10
C PHE A 389 -7.94 21.96 -28.24
N ASN A 390 -8.44 22.06 -29.47
CA ASN A 390 -7.64 22.23 -30.69
C ASN A 390 -7.97 23.63 -31.25
N ILE A 391 -7.19 24.63 -30.85
CA ILE A 391 -7.44 26.04 -31.19
C ILE A 391 -6.46 26.46 -32.29
N CYS A 392 -6.98 26.95 -33.43
CA CYS A 392 -6.15 27.47 -34.50
C CYS A 392 -5.33 28.71 -34.06
N PRO A 393 -4.21 29.03 -34.74
CA PRO A 393 -3.35 30.16 -34.37
C PRO A 393 -4.03 31.53 -34.25
N GLY A 394 -5.15 31.75 -34.96
CA GLY A 394 -5.94 33.00 -34.93
C GLY A 394 -6.70 33.25 -33.62
N PHE A 395 -6.80 32.25 -32.74
CA PHE A 395 -7.50 32.35 -31.45
C PHE A 395 -6.62 31.86 -30.30
N LYS A 396 -6.94 32.32 -29.09
CA LYS A 396 -6.30 31.88 -27.84
C LYS A 396 -7.33 31.58 -26.77
N LEU A 397 -7.09 30.53 -26.00
CA LEU A 397 -7.81 30.24 -24.76
C LEU A 397 -7.33 31.22 -23.68
N VAL A 398 -8.22 32.11 -23.23
CA VAL A 398 -7.92 33.17 -22.26
C VAL A 398 -8.19 32.71 -20.83
N SER A 399 -9.29 31.98 -20.63
CA SER A 399 -9.68 31.43 -19.34
C SER A 399 -10.38 30.09 -19.53
N PHE A 400 -10.26 29.23 -18.52
CA PHE A 400 -10.90 27.91 -18.47
C PHE A 400 -11.23 27.56 -17.03
N ALA A 401 -12.44 27.07 -16.81
CA ALA A 401 -12.89 26.50 -15.56
C ALA A 401 -13.80 25.31 -15.85
N ALA A 402 -13.60 24.22 -15.12
CA ALA A 402 -14.46 23.03 -15.15
C ALA A 402 -15.12 22.86 -13.78
N LYS A 403 -16.43 22.60 -13.78
CA LYS A 403 -17.23 22.40 -12.56
C LYS A 403 -18.11 21.16 -12.65
N PRO A 404 -18.33 20.43 -11.55
CA PRO A 404 -17.77 20.69 -10.20
C PRO A 404 -16.26 20.39 -10.11
N ALA A 405 -15.51 21.24 -9.38
CA ALA A 405 -14.05 21.27 -9.45
C ALA A 405 -13.38 20.08 -8.75
N ASP A 406 -14.03 19.56 -7.72
CA ASP A 406 -13.62 18.36 -6.98
C ASP A 406 -13.70 17.10 -7.85
N LEU A 407 -14.65 17.03 -8.80
CA LEU A 407 -14.75 15.94 -9.79
C LEU A 407 -13.92 16.17 -11.07
N TRP A 408 -13.26 17.33 -11.19
CA TRP A 408 -12.38 17.61 -12.33
C TRP A 408 -10.95 17.11 -12.10
N ASP A 409 -10.45 16.26 -12.98
CA ASP A 409 -9.06 15.82 -13.01
C ASP A 409 -8.24 16.77 -13.89
N ASN A 410 -7.45 17.63 -13.26
CA ASN A 410 -6.58 18.60 -13.96
C ASN A 410 -5.49 17.93 -14.80
N LEU A 411 -5.00 16.76 -14.40
CA LEU A 411 -3.92 16.09 -15.11
C LEU A 411 -4.43 15.43 -16.40
N ARG A 412 -5.54 14.72 -16.29
CA ARG A 412 -6.15 14.02 -17.43
C ARG A 412 -7.08 14.90 -18.27
N GLN A 413 -7.43 16.08 -17.75
CA GLN A 413 -8.40 17.02 -18.31
C GLN A 413 -9.75 16.33 -18.52
N GLU A 414 -10.27 15.70 -17.47
CA GLU A 414 -11.53 14.94 -17.52
C GLU A 414 -12.39 15.10 -16.28
N PHE A 415 -13.70 14.98 -16.46
CA PHE A 415 -14.62 14.81 -15.35
C PHE A 415 -14.69 13.35 -14.93
N VAL A 416 -14.54 13.13 -13.62
CA VAL A 416 -14.84 11.85 -12.99
C VAL A 416 -16.35 11.75 -12.77
N THR A 417 -17.02 10.94 -13.59
CA THR A 417 -18.49 10.84 -13.61
C THR A 417 -19.04 9.77 -12.66
N ASP A 418 -18.17 8.86 -12.21
CA ASP A 418 -18.51 7.67 -11.42
C ASP A 418 -19.60 6.78 -12.06
N ARG A 419 -19.78 6.86 -13.39
CA ARG A 419 -20.89 6.21 -14.12
C ARG A 419 -22.27 6.57 -13.56
N SER A 420 -22.40 7.74 -12.94
CA SER A 420 -23.66 8.22 -12.39
C SER A 420 -24.48 8.90 -13.47
N GLU A 421 -25.71 8.46 -13.69
CA GLU A 421 -26.66 9.21 -14.52
C GLU A 421 -26.91 10.60 -13.95
N GLN A 422 -26.73 10.84 -12.64
CA GLN A 422 -26.95 12.14 -12.02
C GLN A 422 -25.80 13.12 -12.29
N PHE A 423 -24.66 12.62 -12.78
CA PHE A 423 -23.51 13.48 -13.06
C PHE A 423 -23.87 14.54 -14.11
N THR A 424 -23.65 15.80 -13.74
CA THR A 424 -23.75 16.98 -14.60
C THR A 424 -22.59 17.90 -14.28
N GLY A 425 -21.83 18.28 -15.30
CA GLY A 425 -20.73 19.22 -15.19
C GLY A 425 -20.80 20.26 -16.30
N PHE A 426 -20.06 21.35 -16.13
CA PHE A 426 -19.92 22.35 -17.17
C PHE A 426 -18.48 22.87 -17.29
N LEU A 427 -18.08 23.13 -18.53
CA LEU A 427 -16.87 23.84 -18.89
C LEU A 427 -17.24 25.28 -19.22
N ASN A 428 -16.57 26.25 -18.58
CA ASN A 428 -16.68 27.67 -18.89
C ASN A 428 -15.32 28.14 -19.39
N PHE A 429 -15.26 28.61 -20.62
CA PHE A 429 -14.02 29.11 -21.20
C PHE A 429 -14.22 30.34 -22.06
N GLN A 430 -13.14 31.12 -22.21
CA GLN A 430 -13.11 32.30 -23.05
C GLN A 430 -12.10 32.13 -24.18
N LEU A 431 -12.53 32.40 -25.40
CA LEU A 431 -11.68 32.50 -26.58
C LEU A 431 -11.55 33.97 -26.98
N ALA A 432 -10.34 34.42 -27.25
CA ALA A 432 -10.10 35.73 -27.85
C ALA A 432 -9.34 35.59 -29.16
N ASP A 433 -9.65 36.44 -30.13
CA ASP A 433 -8.80 36.58 -31.31
C ASP A 433 -7.43 37.16 -30.93
N THR A 434 -6.43 36.97 -31.79
CA THR A 434 -5.05 37.43 -31.54
C THR A 434 -4.96 38.94 -31.28
N ALA A 435 -5.81 39.74 -31.94
CA ALA A 435 -5.93 41.18 -31.73
C ALA A 435 -6.69 41.57 -30.45
N LYS A 436 -7.29 40.60 -29.73
CA LYS A 436 -8.18 40.80 -28.57
C LYS A 436 -9.36 41.75 -28.85
N THR A 437 -9.77 41.83 -30.10
CA THR A 437 -10.90 42.64 -30.55
C THR A 437 -12.22 41.92 -30.25
N PHE A 438 -12.23 40.59 -30.34
CA PHE A 438 -13.39 39.76 -30.07
C PHE A 438 -13.10 38.78 -28.95
N ILE A 439 -14.01 38.72 -27.96
CA ILE A 439 -13.93 37.79 -26.83
C ILE A 439 -15.25 37.03 -26.76
N TYR A 440 -15.16 35.70 -26.84
CA TYR A 440 -16.29 34.78 -26.80
C TYR A 440 -16.25 34.00 -25.50
N ARG A 441 -17.31 34.09 -24.71
CA ARG A 441 -17.52 33.24 -23.54
C ARG A 441 -18.44 32.09 -23.91
N ILE A 442 -17.97 30.88 -23.69
CA ILE A 442 -18.64 29.65 -24.11
C ILE A 442 -18.80 28.74 -22.90
N TYR A 443 -20.00 28.17 -22.80
CA TYR A 443 -20.35 27.16 -21.82
C TYR A 443 -20.62 25.84 -22.53
N VAL A 444 -20.00 24.76 -22.08
CA VAL A 444 -20.33 23.40 -22.50
C VAL A 444 -20.86 22.68 -21.28
N VAL A 445 -22.13 22.33 -21.29
CA VAL A 445 -22.75 21.50 -20.26
C VAL A 445 -22.70 20.06 -20.73
N CYS A 446 -22.29 19.13 -19.86
CA CYS A 446 -22.18 17.73 -20.20
C CYS A 446 -22.57 16.84 -19.02
N GLY A 447 -22.97 15.62 -19.32
CA GLY A 447 -23.33 14.64 -18.30
C GLY A 447 -23.52 13.25 -18.89
N LEU A 448 -24.12 12.37 -18.09
CA LEU A 448 -24.54 11.03 -18.52
C LEU A 448 -26.07 10.94 -18.50
N ALA A 449 -26.65 10.22 -19.45
CA ALA A 449 -28.09 9.94 -19.50
C ALA A 449 -28.34 8.55 -20.08
N VAL A 450 -29.41 7.91 -19.62
CA VAL A 450 -29.85 6.64 -20.17
C VAL A 450 -30.49 6.89 -21.53
N ASP A 451 -29.93 6.25 -22.55
CA ASP A 451 -30.48 6.30 -23.89
C ASP A 451 -31.79 5.50 -23.95
N SER A 452 -32.89 6.15 -24.32
CA SER A 452 -34.23 5.55 -24.28
C SER A 452 -34.40 4.35 -25.23
N SER A 453 -33.54 4.22 -26.25
CA SER A 453 -33.62 3.14 -27.24
C SER A 453 -32.79 1.91 -26.86
N SER A 454 -31.60 2.12 -26.28
CA SER A 454 -30.67 1.05 -25.92
C SER A 454 -30.70 0.68 -24.44
N GLY A 455 -31.19 1.57 -23.57
CA GLY A 455 -31.09 1.42 -22.12
C GLY A 455 -29.66 1.61 -21.59
N ASP A 456 -28.71 1.90 -22.46
CA ASP A 456 -27.31 2.12 -22.10
C ASP A 456 -27.09 3.55 -21.60
N LEU A 457 -26.20 3.69 -20.62
CA LEU A 457 -25.77 4.99 -20.15
C LEU A 457 -24.80 5.60 -21.18
N LYS A 458 -25.17 6.75 -21.75
CA LYS A 458 -24.36 7.46 -22.74
C LYS A 458 -24.03 8.88 -22.29
N PRO A 459 -22.87 9.42 -22.68
CA PRO A 459 -22.57 10.82 -22.47
C PRO A 459 -23.44 11.71 -23.37
N TRP A 460 -23.76 12.90 -22.87
CA TRP A 460 -24.40 13.96 -23.63
C TRP A 460 -23.67 15.28 -23.39
N MET A 461 -23.83 16.22 -24.32
CA MET A 461 -23.34 17.59 -24.17
C MET A 461 -24.28 18.59 -24.85
N SER A 462 -24.20 19.85 -24.42
CA SER A 462 -24.83 20.99 -25.08
C SER A 462 -23.96 22.23 -24.91
N ILE A 463 -24.02 23.15 -25.88
CA ILE A 463 -23.17 24.33 -25.96
C ILE A 463 -24.04 25.57 -25.88
N TYR A 464 -23.59 26.56 -25.11
CA TYR A 464 -24.30 27.83 -24.91
C TYR A 464 -23.33 29.01 -24.99
N ASN A 465 -23.79 30.09 -25.62
CA ASN A 465 -23.13 31.39 -25.66
C ASN A 465 -24.15 32.52 -25.44
N SER A 466 -23.68 33.77 -25.35
CA SER A 466 -24.52 34.94 -25.04
C SER A 466 -25.63 35.26 -26.07
N THR A 467 -25.63 34.60 -27.24
CA THR A 467 -26.65 34.79 -28.29
C THR A 467 -27.78 33.77 -28.21
N ASP A 468 -27.64 32.73 -27.39
CA ASP A 468 -28.69 31.73 -27.17
C ASP A 468 -29.84 32.30 -26.32
N LYS A 469 -31.09 31.93 -26.66
CA LYS A 469 -32.29 32.38 -25.92
C LYS A 469 -32.28 31.89 -24.47
N GLU A 470 -31.77 30.70 -24.26
CA GLU A 470 -31.72 29.96 -23.00
C GLU A 470 -30.49 30.36 -22.17
N TYR A 471 -29.61 31.21 -22.70
CA TYR A 471 -28.40 31.65 -22.00
C TYR A 471 -28.71 32.22 -20.61
N ALA A 472 -29.81 32.96 -20.47
CA ALA A 472 -30.24 33.52 -19.20
C ALA A 472 -30.55 32.43 -18.15
N ASP A 473 -31.21 31.34 -18.55
CA ASP A 473 -31.55 30.23 -17.65
C ASP A 473 -30.30 29.43 -17.27
N ILE A 474 -29.42 29.16 -18.24
CA ILE A 474 -28.13 28.50 -18.00
C ILE A 474 -27.29 29.33 -17.01
N MET A 475 -27.22 30.65 -17.23
CA MET A 475 -26.47 31.55 -16.35
C MET A 475 -27.07 31.62 -14.95
N ARG A 476 -28.41 31.57 -14.81
CA ARG A 476 -29.06 31.50 -13.50
C ARG A 476 -28.59 30.28 -12.70
N CYS A 477 -28.51 29.10 -13.32
CA CYS A 477 -28.00 27.91 -12.66
C CYS A 477 -26.49 28.00 -12.37
N VAL A 478 -25.69 28.49 -13.33
CA VAL A 478 -24.23 28.64 -13.15
C VAL A 478 -23.91 29.64 -12.03
N ASP A 479 -24.53 30.81 -12.03
CA ASP A 479 -24.31 31.85 -11.02
C ASP A 479 -24.83 31.40 -9.66
N GLY A 480 -25.96 30.68 -9.64
CA GLY A 480 -26.48 29.99 -8.46
C GLY A 480 -25.46 29.01 -7.86
N TYR A 481 -24.88 28.13 -8.67
CA TYR A 481 -23.83 27.19 -8.26
C TYR A 481 -22.62 27.91 -7.67
N TYR A 482 -22.13 28.98 -8.30
CA TYR A 482 -20.98 29.74 -7.77
C TYR A 482 -21.33 30.47 -6.47
N SER A 483 -22.53 31.04 -6.37
CA SER A 483 -22.97 31.83 -5.20
C SER A 483 -23.31 30.96 -3.99
N SER A 484 -23.67 29.69 -4.21
CA SER A 484 -23.96 28.71 -3.16
C SER A 484 -22.75 27.88 -2.74
N TYR A 485 -21.54 28.25 -3.17
CA TYR A 485 -20.31 27.48 -2.91
C TYR A 485 -20.35 26.05 -3.48
N GLY A 486 -21.11 25.86 -4.56
CA GLY A 486 -21.11 24.64 -5.35
C GLY A 486 -22.23 23.64 -5.03
N GLU A 487 -23.40 24.11 -4.59
CA GLU A 487 -24.53 23.20 -4.32
C GLU A 487 -24.98 22.43 -5.57
N GLU A 488 -25.11 21.11 -5.41
CA GLU A 488 -25.54 20.18 -6.48
C GLU A 488 -26.94 20.48 -7.02
N TYR A 489 -27.80 21.13 -6.23
CA TYR A 489 -29.14 21.55 -6.65
C TYR A 489 -29.12 22.27 -7.99
N TYR A 490 -28.20 23.23 -8.18
CA TYR A 490 -28.10 23.99 -9.43
C TYR A 490 -27.56 23.15 -10.59
N LEU A 491 -26.79 22.09 -10.33
CA LEU A 491 -26.37 21.15 -11.36
C LEU A 491 -27.52 20.26 -11.82
N HIS A 492 -28.40 19.84 -10.90
CA HIS A 492 -29.64 19.12 -11.24
C HIS A 492 -30.61 20.01 -12.01
N GLU A 493 -30.81 21.25 -11.56
CA GLU A 493 -31.65 22.21 -12.27
C GLU A 493 -31.10 22.48 -13.69
N LEU A 494 -29.79 22.69 -13.81
CA LEU A 494 -29.10 22.85 -15.10
C LEU A 494 -29.33 21.64 -16.01
N ARG A 495 -29.21 20.42 -15.48
CA ARG A 495 -29.46 19.18 -16.21
C ARG A 495 -30.87 19.16 -16.79
N ASP A 496 -31.88 19.44 -15.97
CA ASP A 496 -33.28 19.40 -16.40
C ASP A 496 -33.53 20.44 -17.52
N TYR A 497 -32.95 21.64 -17.40
CA TYR A 497 -32.97 22.63 -18.48
C TYR A 497 -32.27 22.20 -19.75
N VAL A 498 -31.22 21.38 -19.69
CA VAL A 498 -30.60 20.90 -20.94
C VAL A 498 -31.41 19.76 -21.55
N LEU A 499 -31.87 18.81 -20.74
CA LEU A 499 -32.52 17.59 -21.23
C LEU A 499 -33.98 17.79 -21.68
N VAL A 500 -34.73 18.70 -21.04
CA VAL A 500 -36.13 19.00 -21.43
C VAL A 500 -36.22 19.64 -22.82
N TRP A 501 -35.21 20.42 -23.21
CA TRP A 501 -35.24 21.20 -24.46
C TRP A 501 -34.65 20.45 -25.67
N GLY A 502 -34.28 19.17 -25.48
CA GLY A 502 -34.46 18.08 -26.46
C GLY A 502 -33.87 18.21 -27.87
N ASN A 503 -33.04 19.22 -28.15
CA ASN A 503 -32.30 19.31 -29.41
C ASN A 503 -30.83 19.54 -29.05
N VAL A 504 -30.00 18.53 -29.30
CA VAL A 504 -28.54 18.67 -29.43
C VAL A 504 -28.33 19.77 -30.47
N ARG A 505 -28.09 21.00 -30.00
CA ARG A 505 -28.03 22.19 -30.86
C ARG A 505 -26.88 22.11 -31.83
N PRO A 506 -26.94 22.82 -32.98
CA PRO A 506 -25.85 22.85 -33.94
C PRO A 506 -24.52 23.06 -33.23
N GLN A 507 -23.65 22.06 -33.38
CA GLN A 507 -22.35 21.95 -32.75
C GLN A 507 -21.35 23.03 -33.21
N GLU A 508 -21.82 23.99 -34.00
CA GLU A 508 -21.01 24.96 -34.70
C GLU A 508 -21.41 26.40 -34.31
N ILE A 509 -20.45 27.16 -33.76
CA ILE A 509 -20.60 28.59 -33.47
C ILE A 509 -19.70 29.35 -34.46
N SER A 510 -20.28 30.33 -35.16
CA SER A 510 -19.51 31.24 -36.00
C SER A 510 -18.70 32.19 -35.13
N LEU A 511 -17.39 32.24 -35.35
CA LEU A 511 -16.45 33.12 -34.64
C LEU A 511 -15.87 34.15 -35.63
N PRO A 512 -16.51 35.31 -35.80
CA PRO A 512 -15.87 36.46 -36.44
C PRO A 512 -14.51 36.76 -35.80
N SER A 513 -13.53 37.15 -36.62
CA SER A 513 -12.25 37.67 -36.13
C SER A 513 -11.83 38.87 -36.96
N SER A 514 -10.80 39.57 -36.50
CA SER A 514 -10.20 40.72 -37.17
C SER A 514 -9.71 40.41 -38.59
N ASP A 515 -9.25 39.18 -38.85
CA ASP A 515 -8.54 38.83 -40.09
C ASP A 515 -9.28 37.81 -40.99
N ALA A 516 -10.16 36.96 -40.43
CA ALA A 516 -10.93 35.96 -41.19
C ALA A 516 -12.17 35.43 -40.45
N ALA A 517 -13.08 34.76 -41.15
CA ALA A 517 -14.19 34.05 -40.52
C ALA A 517 -13.70 32.68 -40.00
N HIS A 518 -13.89 32.41 -38.71
CA HIS A 518 -13.56 31.13 -38.09
C HIS A 518 -14.82 30.42 -37.63
N ARG A 519 -14.70 29.11 -37.41
CA ARG A 519 -15.76 28.25 -36.89
C ARG A 519 -15.27 27.48 -35.67
N LEU A 520 -16.05 27.56 -34.60
CA LEU A 520 -15.93 26.68 -33.44
C LEU A 520 -16.83 25.48 -33.66
N CYS A 521 -16.28 24.28 -33.68
CA CYS A 521 -17.02 23.02 -33.67
C CYS A 521 -16.74 22.27 -32.37
N ILE A 522 -17.78 21.82 -31.65
CA ILE A 522 -17.61 20.97 -30.47
C ILE A 522 -18.31 19.65 -30.70
N SER A 523 -17.54 18.56 -30.66
CA SER A 523 -18.02 17.21 -30.92
C SER A 523 -17.79 16.30 -29.72
N LEU A 524 -18.70 15.36 -29.51
CA LEU A 524 -18.53 14.26 -28.56
C LEU A 524 -18.08 13.01 -29.30
N GLY A 525 -16.93 12.47 -28.92
CA GLY A 525 -16.36 11.26 -29.49
C GLY A 525 -15.86 10.29 -28.43
N THR A 526 -15.16 9.24 -28.87
CA THR A 526 -14.50 8.27 -28.00
C THR A 526 -13.01 8.28 -28.31
N LEU A 527 -12.18 8.46 -27.28
CA LEU A 527 -10.73 8.46 -27.41
C LEU A 527 -10.18 7.20 -26.73
N GLN A 528 -9.45 6.36 -27.47
CA GLN A 528 -8.72 5.24 -26.87
C GLN A 528 -7.50 5.75 -26.12
N ARG A 529 -7.41 5.42 -24.82
CA ARG A 529 -6.24 5.64 -23.98
C ARG A 529 -5.84 4.31 -23.31
N SER A 530 -4.69 4.29 -22.66
CA SER A 530 -4.29 3.16 -21.80
C SER A 530 -4.43 3.59 -20.34
N PRO A 531 -5.19 2.88 -19.49
CA PRO A 531 -5.99 1.68 -19.77
C PRO A 531 -7.47 2.03 -19.98
N GLY A 532 -7.93 2.18 -21.23
CA GLY A 532 -9.36 2.28 -21.55
C GLY A 532 -9.74 3.40 -22.52
N SER A 533 -10.95 3.33 -23.06
CA SER A 533 -11.53 4.44 -23.83
C SER A 533 -12.22 5.43 -22.90
N SER A 534 -12.01 6.74 -23.10
CA SER A 534 -12.81 7.78 -22.45
C SER A 534 -13.67 8.51 -23.48
N HIS A 535 -14.85 8.96 -23.06
CA HIS A 535 -15.65 9.86 -23.87
C HIS A 535 -14.99 11.23 -23.89
N THR A 536 -14.83 11.82 -25.07
CA THR A 536 -14.06 13.07 -25.23
C THR A 536 -14.89 14.14 -25.89
N ILE A 537 -15.02 15.27 -25.20
CA ILE A 537 -15.48 16.55 -25.70
C ILE A 537 -14.32 17.20 -26.45
N THR A 538 -14.39 17.27 -27.76
CA THR A 538 -13.37 17.93 -28.58
C THR A 538 -13.86 19.29 -29.02
N VAL A 539 -13.17 20.34 -28.58
CA VAL A 539 -13.40 21.74 -28.93
C VAL A 539 -12.42 22.11 -30.03
N ASN A 540 -12.89 22.28 -31.26
CA ASN A 540 -12.09 22.60 -32.44
C ASN A 540 -12.40 24.02 -32.94
N VAL A 541 -11.39 24.88 -33.07
CA VAL A 541 -11.52 26.16 -33.79
C VAL A 541 -10.78 26.04 -35.11
N SER A 542 -11.49 26.22 -36.22
CA SER A 542 -10.96 26.09 -37.58
C SER A 542 -11.21 27.35 -38.40
N ASN A 543 -10.32 27.65 -39.34
CA ASN A 543 -10.54 28.71 -40.34
C ASN A 543 -11.54 28.21 -41.39
N ILE A 544 -12.43 29.08 -41.86
CA ILE A 544 -13.39 28.77 -42.93
C ILE A 544 -12.76 28.95 -44.33
N GLY A 545 -11.52 29.47 -44.39
CA GLY A 545 -10.76 29.72 -45.63
C GLY A 545 -9.84 28.61 -46.08
#